data_AF-A0A094ZK61-F1
#
_entry.id   AF-A0A094ZK61-F1
#
_cell.length_a   1.000
_cell.length_b   1.000
_cell.length_c   1.000
_cell.angle_alpha   90.00
_cell.angle_beta   90.00
_cell.angle_gamma   90.00
#
_symmetry.space_group_name_H-M   'P 1'
#
loop_
_entity.id
_entity.type
_entity.pdbx_description
1 polymer ?
#
loop_
_entity_poly.entity_id
_entity_poly.type
_entity_poly.pdbx_seq_one_letter_code
_entity_poly.pdbx_strand_id
1 'polypeptide(L)'
;MDGTSIKSSSGVLTLVSGGHVFSTDEKQQLQCQIIASRMRLKLTVSVNDAGDPIAIHMSTPKYDCSYDISESFMNLPDLSISLALQKPKLGPSPETAKYLEKLEKQREEMARAEQSDNRSFFAKYWTYIIPAVFLFILFSSMQDPNAAGGNIGGGNQQ
;
A
#
# COMPACT_ATOMS: atom_id res chain seq x y z
N MET A 1 -1.89 -22.16 27.06
CA MET A 1 -2.23 -21.33 25.89
C MET A 1 -3.72 -21.52 25.72
N ASP A 2 -4.49 -20.81 26.52
CA ASP A 2 -5.82 -21.27 26.88
C ASP A 2 -6.82 -20.54 26.01
N GLY A 3 -7.25 -21.24 24.97
CA GLY A 3 -8.18 -20.73 23.97
C GLY A 3 -9.59 -20.63 24.53
N THR A 4 -10.17 -19.43 24.44
CA THR A 4 -11.62 -19.24 24.53
C THR A 4 -12.25 -19.99 23.35
N SER A 5 -12.89 -21.14 23.62
CA SER A 5 -13.57 -21.91 22.58
C SER A 5 -15.02 -21.45 22.47
N ILE A 6 -15.37 -20.86 21.34
CA ILE A 6 -16.74 -20.47 21.02
C ILE A 6 -17.37 -21.63 20.26
N LYS A 7 -18.31 -22.34 20.89
CA LYS A 7 -19.07 -23.40 20.22
C LYS A 7 -20.37 -22.81 19.69
N SER A 8 -20.48 -22.68 18.37
CA SER A 8 -21.72 -22.30 17.71
C SER A 8 -22.57 -23.55 17.51
N SER A 9 -23.57 -23.76 18.36
CA SER A 9 -24.66 -24.70 18.08
C SER A 9 -25.97 -23.93 18.04
N SER A 10 -26.63 -23.96 16.88
CA SER A 10 -28.05 -23.61 16.74
C SER A 10 -28.40 -22.12 16.93
N GLY A 11 -27.47 -21.20 16.66
CA GLY A 11 -27.69 -19.75 16.80
C GLY A 11 -27.57 -19.22 18.23
N VAL A 12 -27.19 -20.08 19.19
CA VAL A 12 -26.90 -19.71 20.58
C VAL A 12 -25.38 -19.71 20.76
N LEU A 13 -24.81 -18.52 20.96
CA LEU A 13 -23.41 -18.36 21.31
C LEU A 13 -23.23 -18.68 22.79
N THR A 14 -22.69 -19.86 23.10
CA THR A 14 -22.32 -20.22 24.48
C THR A 14 -20.86 -19.88 24.72
N LEU A 15 -20.62 -18.97 25.66
CA LEU A 15 -19.28 -18.60 26.11
C LEU A 15 -18.81 -19.61 27.16
N VAL A 16 -17.86 -20.47 26.79
CA VAL A 16 -17.15 -21.34 27.74
C VAL A 16 -15.76 -20.73 27.96
N SER A 17 -15.61 -19.95 29.03
CA SER A 17 -14.30 -19.50 29.48
C SER A 17 -13.61 -20.67 30.17
N GLY A 18 -12.53 -21.16 29.55
CA GLY A 18 -11.64 -22.14 30.16
C GLY A 18 -10.87 -21.52 31.32
N GLY A 19 -11.36 -21.70 32.53
CA GLY A 19 -10.54 -21.75 33.74
C GLY A 19 -10.10 -20.45 34.41
N HIS A 20 -10.30 -19.26 33.83
CA HIS A 20 -9.99 -18.02 34.55
C HIS A 20 -11.11 -17.67 35.54
N VAL A 21 -10.90 -18.04 36.80
CA VAL A 21 -11.74 -17.60 37.91
C VAL A 21 -11.31 -16.19 38.27
N PHE A 22 -12.11 -15.18 37.90
CA PHE A 22 -11.87 -13.80 38.31
C PHE A 22 -11.68 -13.71 39.82
N SER A 23 -10.64 -12.98 40.24
CA SER A 23 -10.39 -12.71 41.66
C SER A 23 -11.56 -11.92 42.27
N THR A 24 -11.72 -11.97 43.59
CA THR A 24 -12.76 -11.22 44.30
C THR A 24 -12.66 -9.71 44.06
N ASP A 25 -11.43 -9.19 43.94
CA ASP A 25 -11.15 -7.78 43.65
C ASP A 25 -11.59 -7.38 42.23
N GLU A 26 -11.28 -8.21 41.23
CA GLU A 26 -11.70 -8.00 39.83
C GLU A 26 -13.23 -8.02 39.68
N LYS A 27 -13.90 -8.92 40.42
CA LYS A 27 -15.37 -8.99 40.45
C LYS A 27 -15.97 -7.73 41.05
N GLN A 28 -15.39 -7.21 42.14
CA GLN A 28 -15.88 -6.02 42.82
C GLN A 28 -15.68 -4.76 41.97
N GLN A 29 -14.53 -4.65 41.31
CA GLN A 29 -14.24 -3.56 40.36
C GLN A 29 -15.25 -3.54 39.20
N LEU A 30 -15.54 -4.69 38.61
CA LEU A 30 -16.50 -4.81 37.51
C LEU A 30 -17.92 -4.44 37.94
N GLN A 31 -18.36 -4.91 39.11
CA GLN A 31 -19.69 -4.57 39.64
C GLN A 31 -19.83 -3.06 39.80
N CYS A 32 -18.83 -2.41 40.42
CA CYS A 32 -18.87 -0.96 40.60
C CYS A 32 -18.92 -0.21 39.27
N GLN A 33 -18.14 -0.63 38.27
CA GLN A 33 -18.17 -0.03 36.94
C GLN A 33 -19.54 -0.14 36.25
N ILE A 34 -20.25 -1.26 36.43
CA ILE A 34 -21.61 -1.44 35.91
C ILE A 34 -22.58 -0.48 36.61
N ILE A 35 -22.48 -0.35 37.93
CA ILE A 35 -23.34 0.55 38.71
C ILE A 35 -23.04 2.02 38.36
N ALA A 36 -21.77 2.41 38.29
CA ALA A 36 -21.32 3.74 37.90
C ALA A 36 -21.74 4.11 36.47
N SER A 37 -21.87 3.12 35.58
CA SER A 37 -22.39 3.31 34.22
C SER A 37 -23.93 3.44 34.15
N ARG A 38 -24.62 3.36 35.30
CA ARG A 38 -26.08 3.23 35.43
C ARG A 38 -26.63 2.04 34.64
N MET A 39 -26.07 0.85 34.90
CA MET A 39 -26.52 -0.41 34.29
C MET A 39 -26.38 -0.42 32.76
N ARG A 40 -25.33 0.22 32.22
CA ARG A 40 -25.03 0.20 30.78
C ARG A 40 -23.79 -0.64 30.50
N LEU A 41 -23.98 -1.65 29.68
CA LEU A 41 -22.92 -2.56 29.26
C LEU A 41 -22.73 -2.46 27.75
N LYS A 42 -21.49 -2.49 27.30
CA LYS A 42 -21.13 -2.61 25.88
C LYS A 42 -20.47 -3.95 25.65
N LEU A 43 -21.10 -4.79 24.84
CA LEU A 43 -20.58 -6.08 24.42
C LEU A 43 -20.04 -5.95 23.00
N THR A 44 -18.73 -6.09 22.83
CA THR A 44 -18.09 -6.05 21.51
C THR A 44 -17.73 -7.46 21.08
N VAL A 45 -18.36 -7.94 20.02
CA VAL A 45 -18.07 -9.24 19.40
C VAL A 45 -17.17 -8.99 18.21
N SER A 46 -15.96 -9.52 18.27
CA SER A 46 -15.01 -9.52 17.16
C SER A 46 -15.25 -10.77 16.32
N VAL A 47 -15.39 -10.60 15.00
CA VAL A 47 -15.59 -11.69 14.03
C VAL A 47 -14.42 -11.79 13.06
N ASN A 48 -14.24 -12.93 12.40
CA ASN A 48 -13.29 -13.11 11.30
C ASN A 48 -13.88 -12.63 9.95
N ASP A 49 -13.12 -12.78 8.86
CA ASP A 49 -13.55 -12.46 7.50
C ASP A 49 -14.71 -13.35 7.01
N ALA A 50 -14.83 -14.58 7.53
CA ALA A 50 -15.90 -15.52 7.22
C ALA A 50 -17.21 -15.24 7.98
N GLY A 51 -17.19 -14.37 8.99
CA GLY A 51 -18.33 -14.04 9.85
C GLY A 51 -18.42 -14.85 11.17
N ASP A 52 -17.45 -15.72 11.45
CA ASP A 52 -17.38 -16.46 12.71
C ASP A 52 -16.85 -15.57 13.85
N PRO A 53 -17.44 -15.65 15.06
CA PRO A 53 -16.94 -14.93 16.22
C PRO A 53 -15.58 -15.49 16.69
N ILE A 54 -14.62 -14.59 16.89
CA ILE A 54 -13.26 -14.92 17.35
C ILE A 54 -13.02 -14.47 18.80
N ALA A 55 -13.67 -13.39 19.24
CA ALA A 55 -13.51 -12.86 20.59
C ALA A 55 -14.76 -12.09 21.03
N ILE A 56 -15.01 -12.09 22.33
CA ILE A 56 -16.07 -11.28 22.94
C ILE A 56 -15.44 -10.46 24.06
N HIS A 57 -15.68 -9.15 24.03
CA HIS A 57 -15.18 -8.20 24.99
C HIS A 57 -16.34 -7.48 25.64
N MET A 58 -16.30 -7.37 26.96
CA MET A 58 -17.31 -6.66 27.74
C MET A 58 -16.67 -5.41 28.32
N SER A 59 -17.30 -4.25 28.14
CA SER A 59 -16.83 -2.99 28.69
C SER A 59 -18.00 -2.12 29.15
N THR A 60 -17.74 -1.29 30.14
CA THR A 60 -18.67 -0.27 30.61
C THR A 60 -18.27 1.09 30.05
N PRO A 61 -19.21 2.00 29.75
CA PRO A 61 -18.89 3.36 29.30
C PRO A 61 -18.27 4.23 30.40
N LYS A 62 -18.36 3.79 31.66
CA LYS A 62 -17.74 4.42 32.83
C LYS A 62 -16.82 3.39 33.49
N TYR A 63 -15.54 3.72 33.56
CA TYR A 63 -14.50 2.89 34.18
C TYR A 63 -14.10 3.38 35.59
N ASP A 64 -14.39 4.65 35.86
CA ASP A 64 -14.12 5.29 37.15
C ASP A 64 -15.18 4.84 38.16
N CYS A 65 -14.71 4.25 39.24
CA CYS A 65 -15.51 3.77 40.35
C CYS A 65 -15.12 4.60 41.57
N SER A 66 -15.93 5.63 41.86
CA SER A 66 -15.89 6.26 43.17
C SER A 66 -16.69 5.40 44.14
N TYR A 67 -16.16 5.15 45.33
CA TYR A 67 -16.75 4.29 46.36
C TYR A 67 -18.03 4.87 47.00
N ASP A 68 -18.48 6.04 46.57
CA ASP A 68 -19.71 6.67 47.04
C ASP A 68 -20.93 6.18 46.24
N ILE A 69 -21.19 4.88 46.34
CA ILE A 69 -22.20 4.16 45.57
C ILE A 69 -23.58 4.19 46.25
N SER A 70 -23.69 4.76 47.44
CA SER A 70 -24.87 4.71 48.32
C SER A 70 -26.13 5.36 47.71
N GLU A 71 -25.99 6.51 47.05
CA GLU A 71 -27.12 7.24 46.44
C GLU A 71 -27.50 6.71 45.06
N SER A 72 -26.58 6.03 44.37
CA SER A 72 -26.79 5.59 43.00
C SER A 72 -27.76 4.41 42.90
N PHE A 73 -27.76 3.49 43.87
CA PHE A 73 -28.54 2.24 43.81
C PHE A 73 -30.06 2.42 43.86
N MET A 74 -30.57 3.50 44.45
CA MET A 74 -32.01 3.66 44.72
C MET A 74 -32.84 3.90 43.44
N ASN A 75 -32.21 4.29 42.32
CA ASN A 75 -32.88 4.55 41.03
C ASN A 75 -32.04 4.06 39.84
N LEU A 76 -31.64 2.78 39.89
CA LEU A 76 -30.99 2.10 38.78
C LEU A 76 -32.03 1.48 37.84
N PRO A 77 -31.95 1.71 36.51
CA PRO A 77 -32.80 1.03 35.54
C PRO A 77 -32.33 -0.42 35.32
N ASP A 78 -33.11 -1.19 34.56
CA ASP A 78 -32.69 -2.51 34.09
C ASP A 78 -31.39 -2.46 33.26
N LEU A 79 -30.68 -3.59 33.23
CA LEU A 79 -29.43 -3.74 32.50
C LEU A 79 -29.64 -3.53 30.99
N SER A 80 -29.04 -2.46 30.47
CA SER A 80 -29.01 -2.16 29.04
C SER A 80 -27.71 -2.63 28.42
N ILE A 81 -27.78 -3.61 27.51
CA ILE A 81 -26.62 -4.18 26.82
C ILE A 81 -26.60 -3.67 25.38
N SER A 82 -25.54 -2.95 25.03
CA SER A 82 -25.28 -2.46 23.68
C SER A 82 -24.31 -3.39 22.96
N LEU A 83 -24.77 -4.03 21.88
CA LEU A 83 -23.95 -4.94 21.08
C LEU A 83 -23.20 -4.17 19.98
N ALA A 84 -21.89 -4.36 19.89
CA ALA A 84 -21.04 -3.82 18.83
C ALA A 84 -20.35 -4.97 18.09
N LEU A 85 -20.46 -4.99 16.77
CA LEU A 85 -19.79 -5.99 15.93
C LEU A 85 -18.50 -5.39 15.36
N GLN A 86 -17.36 -5.97 15.71
CA GLN A 86 -16.07 -5.57 15.18
C GLN A 86 -15.64 -6.53 14.07
N LYS A 87 -15.66 -6.04 12.83
CA LYS A 87 -15.15 -6.76 11.66
C LYS A 87 -13.70 -6.37 11.38
N PRO A 88 -12.86 -7.28 10.86
CA PRO A 88 -11.53 -6.95 10.39
C PRO A 88 -11.63 -5.89 9.28
N LYS A 89 -10.75 -4.90 9.34
CA LYS A 89 -10.60 -3.90 8.29
C LYS A 89 -9.38 -4.28 7.48
N LEU A 90 -9.50 -4.25 6.15
CA LEU A 90 -8.34 -4.37 5.27
C LEU A 90 -7.39 -3.21 5.58
N GLY A 91 -6.10 -3.54 5.72
CA GLY A 91 -5.05 -2.56 5.96
C GLY A 91 -4.94 -1.54 4.81
N PRO A 92 -4.25 -0.41 5.04
CA PRO A 92 -3.98 0.53 3.97
C PRO A 92 -3.17 -0.16 2.87
N SER A 93 -3.54 0.10 1.61
CA SER A 93 -2.79 -0.38 0.44
C SER A 93 -1.34 0.13 0.52
N PRO A 94 -0.34 -0.68 0.13
CA PRO A 94 1.06 -0.25 0.18
C PRO A 94 1.31 0.97 -0.72
N GLU A 95 2.18 1.87 -0.26
CA GLU A 95 2.59 3.09 -0.99
C GLU A 95 3.44 2.81 -2.25
N THR A 96 3.58 1.55 -2.65
CA THR A 96 4.30 1.15 -3.86
C THR A 96 3.70 1.77 -5.12
N ALA A 97 2.39 2.03 -5.16
CA ALA A 97 1.77 2.77 -6.25
C ALA A 97 2.40 4.16 -6.48
N LYS A 98 2.70 4.88 -5.38
CA LYS A 98 3.32 6.21 -5.44
C LYS A 98 4.80 6.13 -5.84
N TYR A 99 5.48 5.04 -5.49
CA TYR A 99 6.83 4.79 -5.95
C TYR A 99 6.88 4.44 -7.44
N LEU A 100 5.92 3.66 -7.94
CA LEU A 100 5.79 3.35 -9.37
C LEU A 100 5.59 4.63 -10.21
N GLU A 101 4.67 5.51 -9.80
CA GLU A 101 4.46 6.80 -10.50
C GLU A 101 5.73 7.65 -10.54
N LYS A 102 6.50 7.69 -9.45
CA LYS A 102 7.79 8.38 -9.42
C LYS A 102 8.81 7.76 -10.37
N LEU A 103 8.86 6.43 -10.43
CA LEU A 103 9.75 5.73 -11.35
C LEU A 103 9.36 5.94 -12.82
N GLU A 104 8.06 5.92 -13.13
CA GLU A 104 7.54 6.20 -14.47
C GLU A 104 7.91 7.62 -14.90
N LYS A 105 7.71 8.60 -14.03
CA LYS A 105 8.11 10.00 -14.29
C LYS A 105 9.62 10.16 -14.51
N GLN A 106 10.45 9.51 -13.69
CA GLN A 106 11.90 9.54 -13.88
C GLN A 106 12.32 8.90 -15.20
N ARG A 107 11.65 7.82 -15.60
CA ARG A 107 11.91 7.14 -16.87
C ARG A 107 11.58 8.03 -18.07
N GLU A 108 10.50 8.81 -18.00
CA GLU A 108 10.14 9.78 -19.04
C GLU A 108 11.16 10.90 -19.18
N GLU A 109 11.67 11.41 -18.05
CA GLU A 109 12.71 12.45 -18.04
C GLU A 109 14.04 11.93 -18.60
N MET A 110 14.43 10.69 -18.25
CA MET A 110 15.63 10.04 -18.79
C MET A 110 15.52 9.78 -20.30
N ALA A 111 14.36 9.32 -20.80
CA ALA A 111 14.14 9.10 -22.23
C ALA A 111 14.20 10.42 -23.04
N ARG A 112 13.76 11.53 -22.46
CA ARG A 112 13.85 12.86 -23.10
C ARG A 112 15.27 13.41 -23.08
N ALA A 113 16.04 13.17 -22.01
CA ALA A 113 17.43 13.59 -21.91
C ALA A 113 18.34 12.84 -22.90
N GLU A 114 18.15 11.53 -23.06
CA GLU A 114 18.96 10.68 -23.96
C GLU A 114 18.80 11.05 -25.45
N GLN A 115 17.63 11.55 -25.87
CA GLN A 115 17.44 12.05 -27.23
C GLN A 115 18.14 13.38 -27.54
N SER A 116 18.45 14.18 -26.52
CA SER A 116 19.09 15.49 -26.70
C SER A 116 20.61 15.38 -26.90
N ASP A 117 21.26 14.39 -26.28
CA ASP A 117 22.72 14.23 -26.33
C ASP A 117 23.21 13.78 -27.72
N ASN A 118 22.43 12.92 -28.38
CA ASN A 118 22.77 12.35 -29.69
C ASN A 118 22.78 13.38 -30.84
N ARG A 119 22.07 14.51 -30.71
CA ARG A 119 22.05 15.56 -31.76
C ARG A 119 23.35 16.36 -31.82
N SER A 120 24.07 16.46 -30.70
CA SER A 120 25.32 17.23 -30.60
C SER A 120 26.52 16.50 -31.22
N PHE A 121 26.55 15.16 -31.13
CA PHE A 121 27.62 14.35 -31.71
C PHE A 121 27.64 14.39 -33.24
N PHE A 122 26.51 14.09 -33.91
CA PHE A 122 26.46 14.10 -35.38
C PHE A 122 26.76 15.48 -35.99
N ALA A 123 26.27 16.55 -35.37
CA ALA A 123 26.48 17.92 -35.83
C ALA A 123 27.97 18.34 -35.75
N LYS A 124 28.68 17.92 -34.70
CA LYS A 124 30.10 18.23 -34.53
C LYS A 124 30.96 17.56 -35.60
N TYR A 125 30.68 16.31 -35.96
CA TYR A 125 31.48 15.58 -36.95
C TYR A 125 31.13 15.92 -38.40
N TRP A 126 29.87 16.25 -38.71
CA TRP A 126 29.46 16.64 -40.07
C TRP A 126 30.22 17.86 -40.60
N THR A 127 30.50 18.83 -39.73
CA THR A 127 31.28 20.04 -40.06
C THR A 127 32.71 19.71 -40.50
N TYR A 128 33.30 18.59 -40.05
CA TYR A 128 34.64 18.16 -40.46
C TYR A 128 34.63 17.16 -41.62
N ILE A 129 33.55 16.39 -41.77
CA ILE A 129 33.39 15.44 -42.87
C ILE A 129 33.26 16.19 -44.22
N ILE A 130 32.47 17.27 -44.31
CA ILE A 130 32.32 18.03 -45.58
C ILE A 130 33.67 18.55 -46.10
N PRO A 131 34.46 19.32 -45.33
CA PRO A 131 35.70 19.89 -45.83
C PRO A 131 36.71 18.81 -46.20
N ALA A 132 36.79 17.73 -45.41
CA ALA A 132 37.71 16.62 -45.69
C ALA A 132 37.38 15.92 -47.02
N VAL A 133 36.09 15.66 -47.28
CA VAL A 133 35.65 15.06 -48.55
C VAL A 133 35.86 16.00 -49.72
N PHE A 134 35.56 17.29 -49.58
CA PHE A 134 35.81 18.29 -50.62
C PHE A 134 37.30 18.36 -50.98
N LEU A 135 38.17 18.43 -49.98
CA LEU A 135 39.61 18.42 -50.19
C LEU A 135 40.08 17.11 -50.83
N PHE A 136 39.56 15.96 -50.39
CA PHE A 136 39.92 14.66 -50.97
C PHE A 136 39.52 14.55 -52.45
N ILE A 137 38.35 15.07 -52.84
CA ILE A 137 37.92 15.12 -54.25
C ILE A 137 38.84 16.05 -55.06
N LEU A 138 39.20 17.22 -54.52
CA LEU A 138 40.14 18.15 -55.15
C LEU A 138 41.52 17.51 -55.34
N PHE A 139 42.08 16.86 -54.33
CA PHE A 139 43.37 16.18 -54.43
C PHE A 139 43.33 14.96 -55.36
N SER A 140 42.23 14.20 -55.37
CA SER A 140 42.04 13.08 -56.31
C SER A 140 41.93 13.59 -57.76
N SER A 141 41.27 14.73 -57.98
CA SER A 141 41.20 15.37 -59.30
C SER A 141 42.53 15.96 -59.78
N MET A 142 43.48 16.20 -58.87
CA MET A 142 44.83 16.69 -59.18
C MET A 142 45.87 15.56 -59.30
N GLN A 143 45.59 14.37 -58.75
CA GLN A 143 46.47 13.20 -58.84
C GLN A 143 46.19 12.31 -60.06
N ASP A 144 45.17 12.61 -60.86
CA ASP A 144 44.97 12.04 -62.20
C ASP A 144 45.62 12.94 -63.28
N PRO A 145 46.83 12.64 -63.77
CA PRO A 145 47.40 13.34 -64.94
C PRO A 145 46.65 13.06 -66.26
N ASN A 146 45.52 12.33 -66.27
CA ASN A 146 44.80 11.95 -67.49
C ASN A 146 43.27 12.16 -67.46
N ALA A 147 42.72 13.02 -66.59
CA ALA A 147 41.29 13.37 -66.64
C ALA A 147 40.94 14.47 -67.67
N ALA A 148 41.65 14.49 -68.81
CA ALA A 148 41.31 15.26 -70.00
C ALA A 148 41.38 14.34 -71.23
N GLY A 149 40.38 13.49 -71.41
CA GLY A 149 40.35 12.57 -72.55
C GLY A 149 39.00 11.87 -72.66
N GLY A 150 38.14 12.40 -73.51
CA GLY A 150 36.86 11.77 -73.82
C GLY A 150 37.01 10.49 -74.65
N ASN A 151 35.91 9.72 -74.60
CA ASN A 151 35.45 8.75 -75.60
C ASN A 151 36.11 7.35 -75.65
N ILE A 152 35.32 6.41 -76.18
CA ILE A 152 35.56 4.97 -76.47
C ILE A 152 35.12 4.06 -75.29
N GLY A 153 34.17 3.12 -75.40
CA GLY A 153 33.54 2.48 -76.54
C GLY A 153 33.64 0.95 -76.43
N GLY A 154 32.49 0.27 -76.35
CA GLY A 154 32.22 -1.07 -76.90
C GLY A 154 32.92 -2.31 -76.30
N GLY A 155 32.13 -3.26 -75.80
CA GLY A 155 32.62 -4.61 -75.47
C GLY A 155 31.47 -5.60 -75.26
N ASN A 156 30.94 -6.12 -76.37
CA ASN A 156 29.93 -7.16 -76.43
C ASN A 156 30.50 -8.30 -77.26
N GLN A 157 30.83 -9.47 -76.69
CA GLN A 157 30.93 -10.75 -77.42
C GLN A 157 30.69 -11.95 -76.50
N GLN A 158 29.69 -12.75 -76.91
CA GLN A 158 29.51 -14.21 -76.83
C GLN A 158 29.51 -14.91 -75.46
#